data_AF-A0A5C7W5S0-F1
#
_entry.id   AF-A0A5C7W5S0-F1
#
_cell.length_a   1.000
_cell.length_b   1.000
_cell.length_c   1.000
_cell.angle_alpha   90.00
_cell.angle_beta   90.00
_cell.angle_gamma   90.00
#
_symmetry.space_group_name_H-M   'P 1'
#
loop_
_entity.id
_entity.type
_entity.pdbx_description
1 polymer ?
#
loop_
_entity_poly.entity_id
_entity_poly.type
_entity_poly.pdbx_seq_one_letter_code
_entity_poly.pdbx_strand_id
1 'polypeptide(L)' 'MPVIQSNIDVHGDAFAQNRQAMLTAIASFRDVEQKVLDKAAEARPKFEKRGQLLPRDRINLLLDPGAPFLELSSLAGYK' A
#
# COMPACT_ATOMS: atom_id res chain seq x y z
N MET A 1 14.44 29.33 -2.76
CA MET A 1 14.18 28.51 -3.96
C MET A 1 13.31 29.34 -4.90
N PRO A 2 13.61 29.44 -6.20
CA PRO A 2 12.70 30.09 -7.14
C PRO A 2 11.40 29.28 -7.22
N VAL A 3 10.27 29.97 -7.37
CA VAL A 3 8.95 29.35 -7.48
C VAL A 3 8.81 28.70 -8.85
N ILE A 4 8.36 27.45 -8.89
CA ILE A 4 8.01 26.76 -10.13
C ILE A 4 6.58 27.14 -10.51
N GLN A 5 6.39 27.66 -11.73
CA GLN A 5 5.06 27.87 -12.31
C GLN A 5 4.68 26.64 -13.13
N SER A 6 3.61 25.96 -12.71
CA SER A 6 3.08 24.81 -13.45
C SER A 6 2.25 25.30 -14.62
N ASN A 7 2.49 24.74 -15.80
CA ASN A 7 1.70 24.98 -17.02
C ASN A 7 0.66 23.87 -17.26
N ILE A 8 0.41 23.01 -16.26
CA ILE A 8 -0.56 21.93 -16.35
C ILE A 8 -1.97 22.50 -16.12
N ASP A 9 -2.87 22.25 -17.05
CA ASP A 9 -4.30 22.48 -16.85
C ASP A 9 -4.92 21.31 -16.08
N VAL A 10 -5.28 21.56 -14.82
CA VAL A 10 -5.88 20.55 -13.92
C VAL A 10 -7.35 20.25 -14.21
N HIS A 11 -8.01 21.06 -15.03
CA HIS A 11 -9.41 20.87 -15.44
C HIS A 11 -9.57 20.38 -16.88
N GLY A 12 -8.46 20.28 -17.62
CA GLY A 12 -8.46 19.79 -18.99
C GLY A 12 -8.64 18.28 -19.10
N ASP A 13 -9.23 17.84 -20.22
CA ASP A 13 -9.50 16.43 -20.49
C ASP A 13 -8.23 15.56 -20.50
N ALA A 14 -7.11 16.09 -21.00
CA ALA A 14 -5.84 15.39 -21.01
C ALA A 14 -5.33 15.08 -19.58
N PHE A 15 -5.51 16.00 -18.63
CA PHE A 15 -5.16 15.77 -17.23
C PHE A 15 -6.07 14.70 -16.61
N ALA A 16 -7.37 14.75 -16.89
CA ALA A 16 -8.32 13.74 -16.42
C ALA A 16 -7.96 12.34 -16.93
N GLN A 17 -7.60 12.20 -18.21
CA GLN A 17 -7.16 10.94 -18.80
C GLN A 17 -5.85 10.42 -18.18
N ASN A 18 -4.85 11.28 -18.01
CA ASN A 18 -3.58 10.94 -17.38
C ASN A 18 -3.77 10.50 -15.93
N ARG A 19 -4.60 11.23 -15.17
CA ARG A 19 -4.96 10.90 -13.80
C ARG A 19 -5.66 9.54 -13.74
N GLN A 20 -6.61 9.29 -14.64
CA GLN A 20 -7.33 8.02 -14.67
C GLN A 20 -6.39 6.85 -14.96
N ALA A 21 -5.53 6.96 -15.98
CA ALA A 21 -4.56 5.91 -16.30
C ALA A 21 -3.62 5.62 -15.13
N MET A 22 -3.10 6.67 -14.48
CA MET A 22 -2.22 6.52 -13.32
C MET A 22 -2.93 5.87 -12.13
N LEU A 23 -4.17 6.28 -11.83
CA LEU A 23 -4.95 5.69 -10.75
C LEU A 23 -5.27 4.22 -11.00
N THR A 24 -5.54 3.83 -12.26
CA THR A 24 -5.72 2.42 -12.63
C THR A 24 -4.44 1.61 -12.36
N ALA A 25 -3.27 2.15 -12.72
CA ALA A 25 -1.98 1.50 -12.42
C ALA A 25 -1.72 1.41 -10.91
N ILE A 26 -2.06 2.45 -10.15
CA ILE A 26 -1.93 2.45 -8.69
C ILE A 26 -2.84 1.40 -8.05
N ALA A 27 -4.10 1.32 -8.51
CA ALA A 27 -5.05 0.34 -8.02
C ALA A 27 -4.54 -1.08 -8.27
N SER A 28 -4.02 -1.36 -9.46
CA SER A 28 -3.59 -2.73 -9.80
C SER A 28 -2.49 -3.26 -8.87
N PHE A 29 -1.48 -2.45 -8.52
CA PHE A 29 -0.43 -2.92 -7.62
C PHE A 29 -0.94 -3.02 -6.17
N ARG A 30 -1.79 -2.09 -5.72
CA ARG A 30 -2.39 -2.15 -4.37
C ARG A 30 -3.30 -3.36 -4.21
N ASP A 31 -3.99 -3.78 -5.26
CA ASP A 31 -4.80 -5.00 -5.25
C ASP A 31 -3.91 -6.24 -5.06
N VAL A 32 -2.71 -6.25 -5.63
CA VAL A 32 -1.74 -7.33 -5.41
C VAL A 32 -1.25 -7.32 -3.96
N GLU A 33 -0.91 -6.15 -3.40
CA GLU A 33 -0.53 -6.03 -1.99
C GLU A 33 -1.64 -6.57 -1.08
N GLN A 34 -2.90 -6.19 -1.33
CA GLN A 34 -4.05 -6.64 -0.55
C GLN A 34 -4.21 -8.16 -0.58
N LYS A 35 -4.02 -8.81 -1.75
CA LYS A 35 -4.07 -10.28 -1.85
C LYS A 35 -3.04 -10.97 -0.95
N VAL A 36 -1.84 -10.40 -0.78
CA VAL A 36 -0.83 -10.94 0.14
C VAL A 36 -1.32 -10.85 1.59
N LEU A 37 -2.01 -9.77 1.94
CA LEU A 37 -2.59 -9.56 3.28
C LEU A 37 -3.73 -10.51 3.57
N ASP A 38 -4.65 -10.66 2.63
CA ASP A 38 -5.81 -11.53 2.78
C ASP A 38 -5.35 -12.98 2.98
N LYS A 39 -4.36 -13.42 2.19
CA LYS A 39 -3.75 -14.75 2.34
C LYS A 39 -3.05 -14.92 3.69
N ALA A 40 -2.39 -13.89 4.21
CA ALA A 40 -1.79 -13.94 5.53
C ALA A 40 -2.86 -14.02 6.64
N ALA A 41 -3.99 -13.35 6.47
CA ALA A 41 -5.10 -13.36 7.41
C ALA A 41 -5.78 -14.74 7.50
N GLU A 42 -5.78 -15.54 6.44
CA GLU A 42 -6.27 -16.94 6.48
C GLU A 42 -5.53 -17.80 7.52
N ALA A 43 -4.27 -17.47 7.84
CA ALA A 43 -3.49 -18.19 8.85
C ALA A 43 -3.83 -17.77 10.29
N ARG A 44 -4.62 -16.70 10.50
CA ARG A 44 -4.98 -16.15 11.81
C ARG A 44 -5.45 -17.21 12.82
N PRO A 45 -6.39 -18.13 12.50
CA PRO A 45 -6.85 -19.13 13.46
C PRO A 45 -5.74 -20.09 13.92
N LYS A 46 -4.75 -20.37 13.06
CA LYS A 46 -3.61 -21.23 13.40
C LYS A 46 -2.64 -20.55 14.37
N PHE A 47 -2.46 -19.24 14.22
CA PHE A 47 -1.62 -18.43 15.11
C PHE A 47 -2.30 -18.23 16.47
N GLU A 48 -3.59 -17.89 16.47
CA GLU A 48 -4.39 -17.72 17.69
C GLU A 48 -4.48 -19.00 18.52
N LYS A 49 -4.66 -20.17 17.86
CA LYS A 49 -4.64 -21.47 18.55
C LYS A 49 -3.33 -21.73 19.30
N ARG A 50 -2.23 -21.11 18.88
CA ARG A 50 -0.90 -21.21 19.51
C ARG A 50 -0.61 -20.05 20.46
N GLY A 51 -1.56 -19.15 20.70
CA GLY A 51 -1.36 -17.93 21.50
C GLY A 51 -0.39 -16.94 20.85
N GLN A 52 -0.27 -16.96 19.51
CA GLN A 52 0.66 -16.11 18.78
C GLN A 52 -0.06 -15.01 18.00
N LEU A 53 0.61 -13.87 17.85
CA LEU A 53 0.19 -12.77 16.97
C LEU A 53 0.64 -13.02 15.53
N LEU A 54 -0.07 -12.46 14.55
CA LEU A 54 0.40 -12.43 13.16
C LEU A 54 1.64 -11.54 13.02
N PRO A 55 2.49 -11.76 12.00
CA PRO A 55 3.70 -10.96 11.79
C PRO A 55 3.43 -9.44 11.74
N ARG A 56 2.39 -9.01 11.02
CA ARG A 56 2.04 -7.58 10.92
C ARG A 56 1.46 -7.01 12.21
N ASP A 57 0.72 -7.81 12.98
CA ASP A 57 0.24 -7.39 14.30
C ASP A 57 1.41 -7.16 15.26
N ARG A 58 2.48 -7.96 15.17
CA ARG A 58 3.72 -7.76 15.95
C ARG A 58 4.40 -6.45 15.60
N ILE A 59 4.50 -6.11 14.31
CA ILE A 59 5.10 -4.85 13.84
C ILE A 59 4.26 -3.67 14.34
N ASN A 60 2.93 -3.72 14.21
CA ASN A 60 2.04 -2.64 14.66
C ASN A 60 2.14 -2.37 16.17
N LEU A 61 2.38 -3.39 16.99
CA LEU A 61 2.59 -3.20 18.44
C LEU A 61 4.01 -2.75 18.80
N LEU A 62 4.99 -3.01 17.93
CA LEU A 62 6.38 -2.60 18.13
C LEU A 62 6.60 -1.12 17.78
N LEU A 63 5.85 -0.61 16.81
CA LEU A 63 5.93 0.78 16.38
C LEU A 63 5.18 1.72 17.33
N ASP A 64 5.67 2.95 17.44
CA ASP A 64 4.96 3.99 18.18
C ASP A 64 3.60 4.30 17.51
N PRO A 65 2.51 4.44 18.29
CA PRO A 65 1.19 4.73 17.73
C PRO A 65 1.19 6.00 16.86
N GLY A 66 0.82 5.83 15.59
CA GLY A 66 0.74 6.93 14.62
C GLY A 66 2.06 7.33 13.97
N ALA A 67 3.18 6.65 14.28
CA ALA A 67 4.44 6.88 13.60
C ALA A 67 4.37 6.48 12.12
N PRO A 68 5.01 7.24 11.21
CA PRO A 68 5.08 6.87 9.81
C PRO A 68 5.93 5.61 9.64
N PHE A 69 5.46 4.67 8.82
CA PHE A 69 6.17 3.44 8.49
C PHE A 69 6.34 3.33 6.97
N LEU A 70 7.58 3.07 6.54
CA LEU A 70 7.92 2.83 5.13
C LEU A 70 8.23 1.34 4.94
N GLU A 71 7.31 0.62 4.31
CA GLU A 71 7.51 -0.78 3.95
C GLU A 71 8.48 -0.91 2.77
N LEU A 72 9.37 -1.91 2.83
CA LEU A 72 10.36 -2.15 1.78
C LEU A 72 10.00 -3.43 1.02
N SER A 73 9.95 -3.33 -0.31
CA SER A 73 9.82 -4.47 -1.22
C SER A 73 8.61 -5.38 -0.95
N SER A 74 7.42 -4.80 -0.77
CA SER A 74 6.17 -5.53 -0.48
C SER A 74 5.81 -6.63 -1.50
N LEU A 75 6.24 -6.45 -2.76
CA LEU A 75 5.99 -7.37 -3.87
C LEU A 75 7.21 -8.20 -4.28
N ALA A 76 8.22 -8.33 -3.41
CA ALA A 76 9.42 -9.12 -3.71
C ALA A 76 9.05 -10.57 -4.07
N GLY A 77 9.49 -11.02 -5.25
CA GLY A 77 9.24 -12.39 -5.73
C GLY A 77 7.85 -12.63 -6.31
N TYR A 78 7.09 -11.58 -6.65
CA TYR A 78 5.81 -11.68 -7.35
C TYR A 78 5.97 -12.39 -8.72
N LYS A 79 5.04 -13.30 -9.03
CA LYS A 79 4.97 -14.06 -10.29
C LYS A 79 3.58 -13.96 -10.89
#